data_AF-A0A534SJ75-F1
#
_entry.id   AF-A0A534SJ75-F1
#
_cell.length_a   1.000
_cell.length_b   1.000
_cell.length_c   1.000
_cell.angle_alpha   90.00
_cell.angle_beta   90.00
_cell.angle_gamma   90.00
#
_symmetry.space_group_name_H-M   'P 1'
#
loop_
_entity.id
_entity.type
_entity.pdbx_description
1 polymer ?
#
loop_
_entity_poly.entity_id
_entity_poly.type
_entity_poly.pdbx_seq_one_letter_code
_entity_poly.pdbx_strand_id
1 'polypeptide(L)'
;MWDTNFIADARVATVESAPYKVAEGGITCFEMADNSLIGHISEWPSGIYHKAHYHAAGAILLVVRSHGYIYMWPKELGVRPFQNGKGDQVVKCNWKPGSIYSPPDGWFHTHLNSGPEPARHIALRLGSRKNPTTIHDASTRNNREGPTTSLREGGTLIEYEDEDPEIRRVFLEECKKNKVESRMPPITYRNDPLIVD
;
A
#
# COMPACT_ATOMS: atom_id res chain seq x y z
N MET A 1 -2.09 8.36 -16.16
CA MET A 1 -2.18 6.94 -16.61
C MET A 1 -1.42 6.80 -17.91
N TRP A 2 -0.50 5.86 -17.99
CA TRP A 2 0.27 5.59 -19.21
C TRP A 2 -0.40 4.51 -20.07
N ASP A 3 -0.52 4.77 -21.37
CA ASP A 3 -0.79 3.78 -22.41
C ASP A 3 0.55 3.47 -23.10
N THR A 4 1.13 2.29 -22.82
CA THR A 4 2.50 1.98 -23.28
C THR A 4 2.71 0.50 -23.54
N ASN A 5 3.44 0.12 -24.59
CA ASN A 5 3.87 -1.26 -24.81
C ASN A 5 5.26 -1.56 -24.19
N PHE A 6 5.95 -0.56 -23.63
CA PHE A 6 7.32 -0.71 -23.14
C PHE A 6 7.65 0.27 -22.01
N ILE A 7 8.21 -0.26 -20.92
CA ILE A 7 8.83 0.54 -19.85
C ILE A 7 10.32 0.16 -19.84
N ALA A 8 11.16 1.05 -20.37
CA ALA A 8 12.57 0.76 -20.61
C ALA A 8 13.34 0.34 -19.35
N ASP A 9 13.09 1.04 -18.24
CA ASP A 9 13.63 0.66 -16.94
C ASP A 9 12.66 1.07 -15.82
N ALA A 10 11.97 0.08 -15.28
CA ALA A 10 11.01 0.28 -14.19
C ALA A 10 11.66 0.84 -12.92
N ARG A 11 12.99 0.77 -12.76
CA ARG A 11 13.71 1.29 -11.57
C ARG A 11 13.88 2.81 -11.58
N VAL A 12 13.75 3.45 -12.76
CA VAL A 12 13.93 4.90 -12.94
C VAL A 12 12.77 5.59 -13.65
N ALA A 13 11.76 4.85 -14.12
CA ALA A 13 10.54 5.41 -14.68
C ALA A 13 9.90 6.47 -13.76
N THR A 14 9.42 7.58 -14.34
CA THR A 14 8.77 8.68 -13.63
C THR A 14 7.49 8.23 -12.94
N VAL A 15 7.22 8.76 -11.74
CA VAL A 15 5.96 8.55 -11.01
C VAL A 15 5.24 9.88 -10.78
N GLU A 16 3.92 9.88 -10.94
CA GLU A 16 3.05 11.05 -10.69
C GLU A 16 2.81 11.20 -9.18
N SER A 17 2.88 12.43 -8.66
CA SER A 17 2.64 12.71 -7.23
C SER A 17 1.26 12.23 -6.79
N ALA A 18 1.20 11.49 -5.69
CA ALA A 18 -0.03 10.87 -5.19
C ALA A 18 -0.19 11.07 -3.67
N PRO A 19 -0.33 12.33 -3.19
CA PRO A 19 -0.35 12.64 -1.76
C PRO A 19 -1.56 12.03 -1.02
N TYR A 20 -2.63 11.71 -1.74
CA TYR A 20 -3.78 10.98 -1.22
C TYR A 20 -3.41 9.56 -0.76
N LYS A 21 -2.33 8.97 -1.29
CA LYS A 21 -1.93 7.59 -1.03
C LYS A 21 -0.62 7.47 -0.26
N VAL A 22 0.37 8.31 -0.58
CA VAL A 22 1.68 8.30 0.06
C VAL A 22 2.24 9.72 0.20
N ALA A 23 2.73 10.06 1.39
CA ALA A 23 3.35 11.35 1.65
C ALA A 23 4.68 11.46 0.88
N GLU A 24 4.89 12.57 0.17
CA GLU A 24 6.11 12.86 -0.60
C GLU A 24 6.49 11.79 -1.65
N GLY A 25 5.54 10.95 -2.05
CA GLY A 25 5.72 9.88 -3.04
C GLY A 25 4.73 9.95 -4.19
N GLY A 26 4.74 8.93 -5.05
CA GLY A 26 3.95 8.91 -6.27
C GLY A 26 3.49 7.54 -6.73
N ILE A 27 2.46 7.54 -7.56
CA ILE A 27 1.90 6.36 -8.21
C ILE A 27 1.57 6.71 -9.65
N THR A 28 2.09 5.91 -10.58
CA THR A 28 1.66 5.97 -11.98
C THR A 28 1.08 4.63 -12.40
N CYS A 29 -0.21 4.65 -12.74
CA CYS A 29 -0.91 3.51 -13.34
C CYS A 29 -0.56 3.40 -14.83
N PHE A 30 -0.40 2.18 -15.31
CA PHE A 30 -0.14 1.89 -16.72
C PHE A 30 -1.00 0.72 -17.24
N GLU A 31 -1.29 0.74 -18.53
CA GLU A 31 -1.84 -0.38 -19.29
C GLU A 31 -0.88 -0.75 -20.42
N MET A 32 -0.67 -2.05 -20.62
CA MET A 32 0.22 -2.54 -21.65
C MET A 32 -0.51 -3.17 -22.82
N ALA A 33 -0.32 -2.61 -24.03
CA ALA A 33 -0.73 -3.20 -25.30
C ALA A 33 -2.19 -3.70 -25.35
N ASP A 34 -3.14 -2.90 -24.84
CA ASP A 34 -4.57 -3.25 -24.74
C ASP A 34 -4.87 -4.58 -24.01
N ASN A 35 -3.92 -5.06 -23.19
CA ASN A 35 -4.03 -6.34 -22.50
C ASN A 35 -4.85 -6.23 -21.21
N SER A 36 -5.34 -7.37 -20.73
CA SER A 36 -6.01 -7.52 -19.43
C SER A 36 -5.05 -7.70 -18.26
N LEU A 37 -3.75 -7.38 -18.43
CA LEU A 37 -2.78 -7.27 -17.35
C LEU A 37 -2.40 -5.80 -17.19
N ILE A 38 -2.83 -5.21 -16.08
CA ILE A 38 -2.55 -3.81 -15.74
C ILE A 38 -1.73 -3.72 -14.47
N GLY A 39 -1.11 -2.57 -14.26
CA GLY A 39 -0.28 -2.37 -13.08
C GLY A 39 -0.04 -0.93 -12.74
N HIS A 40 0.75 -0.74 -11.70
CA HIS A 40 1.32 0.55 -11.35
C HIS A 40 2.71 0.36 -10.77
N ILE A 41 3.54 1.39 -10.93
CA ILE A 41 4.79 1.53 -10.18
C ILE A 41 4.50 2.47 -9.03
N SER A 42 4.86 2.03 -7.82
CA SER A 42 4.81 2.85 -6.62
C SER A 42 6.22 3.05 -6.09
N GLU A 43 6.58 4.31 -5.85
CA GLU A 43 7.85 4.70 -5.26
C GLU A 43 7.61 5.69 -4.13
N TRP A 44 8.33 5.49 -3.03
CA TRP A 44 8.29 6.39 -1.89
C TRP A 44 9.63 6.48 -1.16
N PRO A 45 9.89 7.61 -0.46
CA PRO A 45 11.18 7.85 0.19
C PRO A 45 11.57 6.81 1.26
N SER A 46 12.86 6.79 1.59
CA SER A 46 13.37 6.13 2.79
C SER A 46 12.76 6.72 4.06
N GLY A 47 12.42 5.87 5.04
CA GLY A 47 11.86 6.32 6.31
C GLY A 47 10.39 6.77 6.24
N ILE A 48 9.66 6.34 5.21
CA ILE A 48 8.22 6.56 5.02
C ILE A 48 7.49 5.22 4.81
N TYR A 49 6.23 5.14 5.23
CA TYR A 49 5.35 4.02 4.92
C TYR A 49 4.00 4.47 4.37
N HIS A 50 3.30 3.56 3.69
CA HIS A 50 1.95 3.80 3.18
C HIS A 50 0.89 3.63 4.27
N LYS A 51 -0.15 4.46 4.21
CA LYS A 51 -1.41 4.25 4.94
C LYS A 51 -1.96 2.84 4.68
N ALA A 52 -2.42 2.19 5.75
CA ALA A 52 -3.02 0.86 5.64
C ALA A 52 -4.30 0.92 4.80
N HIS A 53 -4.55 -0.09 3.99
CA HIS A 53 -5.76 -0.16 3.17
C HIS A 53 -6.09 -1.58 2.77
N TYR A 54 -7.32 -1.81 2.31
CA TYR A 54 -7.70 -3.09 1.71
C TYR A 54 -8.27 -2.91 0.30
N HIS A 55 -8.26 -3.99 -0.45
CA HIS A 55 -8.91 -4.11 -1.74
C HIS A 55 -9.21 -5.58 -2.03
N ALA A 56 -9.94 -5.86 -3.11
CA ALA A 56 -10.18 -7.22 -3.57
C ALA A 56 -8.86 -7.94 -3.92
N ALA A 57 -8.82 -9.25 -3.82
CA ALA A 57 -7.64 -10.05 -4.14
C ALA A 57 -7.16 -9.89 -5.61
N GLY A 58 -5.89 -10.23 -5.86
CA GLY A 58 -5.34 -10.40 -7.20
C GLY A 58 -4.21 -9.44 -7.59
N ALA A 59 -3.88 -8.46 -6.75
CA ALA A 59 -2.70 -7.63 -6.95
C ALA A 59 -1.44 -8.33 -6.41
N ILE A 60 -0.47 -8.55 -7.29
CA ILE A 60 0.83 -9.13 -6.97
C ILE A 60 1.87 -8.02 -6.98
N LEU A 61 2.64 -7.88 -5.91
CA LEU A 61 3.69 -6.87 -5.79
C LEU A 61 5.06 -7.52 -5.92
N LEU A 62 5.86 -7.02 -6.85
CA LEU A 62 7.28 -7.33 -7.01
C LEU A 62 8.11 -6.15 -6.48
N VAL A 63 8.96 -6.41 -5.50
CA VAL A 63 9.88 -5.41 -4.96
C VAL A 63 11.13 -5.31 -5.82
N VAL A 64 11.47 -4.11 -6.28
CA VAL A 64 12.66 -3.88 -7.12
C VAL A 64 13.73 -3.00 -6.47
N ARG A 65 13.42 -2.29 -5.36
CA ARG A 65 14.41 -1.50 -4.61
C ARG A 65 14.04 -1.31 -3.14
N SER A 66 15.07 -1.10 -2.31
CA SER A 66 15.04 -0.99 -0.84
C SER A 66 14.64 -2.28 -0.12
N HIS A 67 14.53 -2.22 1.21
CA HIS A 67 14.03 -3.29 2.06
C HIS A 67 13.11 -2.73 3.16
N GLY A 68 12.27 -3.60 3.73
CA GLY A 68 11.28 -3.22 4.70
C GLY A 68 10.36 -4.37 5.05
N TYR A 69 9.11 -4.05 5.38
CA TYR A 69 8.11 -5.06 5.70
C TYR A 69 6.69 -4.57 5.41
N ILE A 70 5.74 -5.49 5.48
CA ILE A 70 4.30 -5.22 5.47
C ILE A 70 3.70 -5.79 6.75
N TYR A 71 2.68 -5.11 7.27
CA TYR A 71 1.66 -5.74 8.10
C TYR A 71 0.46 -6.02 7.24
N MET A 72 -0.23 -7.13 7.53
CA MET A 72 -1.50 -7.46 6.91
C MET A 72 -2.41 -8.17 7.91
N TRP A 73 -3.70 -7.83 7.89
CA TRP A 73 -4.69 -8.41 8.79
C TRP A 73 -6.11 -8.40 8.19
N PRO A 74 -6.97 -9.35 8.57
CA PRO A 74 -8.39 -9.33 8.21
C PRO A 74 -9.07 -8.06 8.74
N LYS A 75 -9.95 -7.45 7.94
CA LYS A 75 -10.69 -6.25 8.36
C LYS A 75 -11.54 -6.45 9.62
N GLU A 76 -11.94 -7.70 9.88
CA GLU A 76 -12.70 -8.15 11.05
C GLU A 76 -11.94 -7.98 12.37
N LEU A 77 -10.61 -7.81 12.31
CA LEU A 77 -9.81 -7.48 13.50
C LEU A 77 -9.91 -5.99 13.86
N GLY A 78 -10.48 -5.16 12.97
CA GLY A 78 -10.65 -3.72 13.13
C GLY A 78 -9.43 -2.92 12.67
N VAL A 79 -9.53 -1.60 12.82
CA VAL A 79 -8.47 -0.63 12.43
C VAL A 79 -7.23 -0.76 13.31
N ARG A 80 -7.41 -1.08 14.59
CA ARG A 80 -6.36 -1.11 15.61
C ARG A 80 -6.19 -2.50 16.25
N PRO A 81 -5.72 -3.51 15.49
CA PRO A 81 -5.66 -4.88 15.97
C PRO A 81 -4.68 -5.08 17.15
N PHE A 82 -3.59 -4.32 17.22
CA PHE A 82 -2.63 -4.43 18.32
C PHE A 82 -3.19 -3.84 19.61
N GLN A 83 -3.80 -2.64 19.55
CA GLN A 83 -4.46 -2.04 20.71
C GLN A 83 -5.62 -2.89 21.23
N ASN A 84 -6.34 -3.56 20.33
CA ASN A 84 -7.48 -4.42 20.68
C ASN A 84 -7.07 -5.83 21.15
N GLY A 85 -5.78 -6.08 21.40
CA GLY A 85 -5.29 -7.35 21.90
C GLY A 85 -5.31 -8.50 20.88
N LYS A 86 -5.40 -8.20 19.58
CA LYS A 86 -5.43 -9.15 18.46
C LYS A 86 -4.14 -9.07 17.61
N GLY A 87 -3.07 -8.51 18.17
CA GLY A 87 -1.80 -8.31 17.46
C GLY A 87 -1.12 -9.62 17.02
N ASP A 88 -1.39 -10.72 17.72
CA ASP A 88 -0.92 -12.07 17.40
C ASP A 88 -1.50 -12.64 16.10
N GLN A 89 -2.62 -12.10 15.64
CA GLN A 89 -3.27 -12.45 14.37
C GLN A 89 -2.84 -11.55 13.21
N VAL A 90 -2.03 -10.52 13.47
CA VAL A 90 -1.46 -9.66 12.42
C VAL A 90 -0.24 -10.33 11.82
N VAL A 91 -0.25 -10.54 10.51
CA VAL A 91 0.88 -11.13 9.79
C VAL A 91 1.88 -10.04 9.42
N LYS A 92 3.14 -10.23 9.81
CA LYS A 92 4.28 -9.41 9.39
C LYS A 92 5.10 -10.17 8.35
N CYS A 93 5.35 -9.56 7.20
CA CYS A 93 6.21 -10.15 6.16
C CYS A 93 7.30 -9.16 5.75
N ASN A 94 8.57 -9.55 5.87
CA ASN A 94 9.70 -8.75 5.45
C ASN A 94 9.90 -8.85 3.93
N TRP A 95 10.36 -7.77 3.31
CA TRP A 95 10.64 -7.73 1.87
C TRP A 95 11.99 -7.06 1.58
N LYS A 96 12.57 -7.44 0.44
CA LYS A 96 13.81 -6.91 -0.16
C LYS A 96 13.69 -7.04 -1.69
N PRO A 97 14.66 -6.56 -2.51
CA PRO A 97 14.56 -6.72 -3.96
C PRO A 97 14.44 -8.20 -4.36
N GLY A 98 13.49 -8.49 -5.25
CA GLY A 98 13.12 -9.85 -5.66
C GLY A 98 12.05 -10.52 -4.80
N SER A 99 11.65 -9.93 -3.67
CA SER A 99 10.48 -10.40 -2.91
C SER A 99 9.19 -10.21 -3.71
N ILE A 100 8.30 -11.19 -3.60
CA ILE A 100 6.95 -11.16 -4.17
C ILE A 100 5.95 -11.40 -3.05
N TYR A 101 4.89 -10.58 -2.98
CA TYR A 101 3.79 -10.79 -2.05
C TYR A 101 2.46 -10.31 -2.64
N SER A 102 1.36 -10.87 -2.12
CA SER A 102 -0.01 -10.51 -2.48
C SER A 102 -0.84 -10.51 -1.21
N PRO A 103 -1.43 -9.38 -0.80
CA PRO A 103 -2.41 -9.35 0.28
C PRO A 103 -3.63 -10.25 -0.07
N PRO A 104 -4.22 -10.95 0.92
CA PRO A 104 -5.48 -11.66 0.72
C PRO A 104 -6.67 -10.71 0.45
N ASP A 105 -7.79 -11.30 0.03
CA ASP A 105 -9.01 -10.56 -0.26
C ASP A 105 -9.53 -9.79 0.97
N GLY A 106 -9.72 -8.48 0.85
CA GLY A 106 -10.32 -7.66 1.91
C GLY A 106 -9.43 -7.46 3.15
N TRP A 107 -8.15 -7.79 3.08
CA TRP A 107 -7.23 -7.59 4.20
C TRP A 107 -6.63 -6.19 4.17
N PHE A 108 -6.65 -5.51 5.31
CA PHE A 108 -5.83 -4.32 5.50
C PHE A 108 -4.37 -4.69 5.35
N HIS A 109 -3.60 -3.86 4.67
CA HIS A 109 -2.17 -4.03 4.52
C HIS A 109 -1.44 -2.69 4.39
N THR A 110 -0.21 -2.68 4.89
CA THR A 110 0.73 -1.54 4.83
C THR A 110 1.92 -1.85 3.94
N HIS A 111 2.69 -0.82 3.59
CA HIS A 111 4.00 -0.98 2.94
C HIS A 111 5.01 -0.07 3.64
N LEU A 112 5.94 -0.65 4.41
CA LEU A 112 6.84 0.11 5.28
C LEU A 112 8.28 0.05 4.80
N ASN A 113 8.85 1.19 4.40
CA ASN A 113 10.24 1.28 3.94
C ASN A 113 11.16 1.72 5.08
N SER A 114 11.84 0.76 5.70
CA SER A 114 12.84 1.00 6.73
C SER A 114 14.28 0.91 6.21
N GLY A 115 14.47 0.81 4.88
CA GLY A 115 15.77 0.80 4.23
C GLY A 115 16.26 2.21 3.84
N PRO A 116 17.55 2.39 3.56
CA PRO A 116 18.18 3.70 3.36
C PRO A 116 17.91 4.33 1.99
N GLU A 117 17.26 3.59 1.08
CA GLU A 117 16.95 4.04 -0.27
C GLU A 117 15.44 4.17 -0.45
N PRO A 118 14.96 4.93 -1.46
CA PRO A 118 13.54 4.96 -1.76
C PRO A 118 13.06 3.57 -2.20
N ALA A 119 11.97 3.09 -1.62
CA ALA A 119 11.36 1.82 -2.00
C ALA A 119 10.69 1.96 -3.36
N ARG A 120 10.74 0.89 -4.15
CA ARG A 120 10.07 0.86 -5.45
C ARG A 120 9.50 -0.52 -5.72
N HIS A 121 8.19 -0.55 -5.90
CA HIS A 121 7.41 -1.78 -6.11
C HIS A 121 6.68 -1.70 -7.45
N ILE A 122 6.57 -2.83 -8.12
CA ILE A 122 5.74 -3.02 -9.31
C ILE A 122 4.54 -3.85 -8.88
N ALA A 123 3.34 -3.27 -8.94
CA ALA A 123 2.10 -3.97 -8.68
C ALA A 123 1.48 -4.38 -10.02
N LEU A 124 1.17 -5.66 -10.17
CA LEU A 124 0.52 -6.24 -11.35
C LEU A 124 -0.79 -6.89 -10.92
N ARG A 125 -1.83 -6.74 -11.74
CA ARG A 125 -3.13 -7.39 -11.52
C ARG A 125 -3.83 -7.71 -12.83
N LEU A 126 -4.67 -8.73 -12.79
CA LEU A 126 -5.60 -8.99 -13.88
C LEU A 126 -6.70 -7.91 -13.88
N GLY A 127 -6.94 -7.31 -15.03
CA GLY A 127 -7.93 -6.27 -15.26
C GLY A 127 -7.54 -5.36 -16.43
N SER A 128 -8.44 -4.47 -16.82
CA SER A 128 -8.15 -3.33 -17.70
C SER A 128 -9.14 -2.22 -17.37
N ARG A 129 -8.70 -0.96 -17.32
CA ARG A 129 -9.60 0.20 -17.25
C ARG A 129 -10.11 0.59 -18.64
N LYS A 130 -9.33 0.39 -19.71
CA LYS A 130 -9.74 0.67 -21.10
C LYS A 130 -10.76 -0.34 -21.63
N ASN A 131 -10.57 -1.63 -21.33
CA ASN A 131 -11.47 -2.72 -21.68
C ASN A 131 -11.87 -3.51 -20.42
N PRO A 132 -12.76 -2.98 -19.57
CA PRO A 132 -13.11 -3.60 -18.30
C PRO A 132 -13.51 -5.07 -18.45
N THR A 133 -12.76 -5.94 -17.78
CA THR A 133 -13.13 -7.35 -17.65
C THR A 133 -14.19 -7.49 -16.55
N THR A 134 -14.96 -8.57 -16.58
CA THR A 134 -15.96 -8.86 -15.53
C THR A 134 -15.32 -8.92 -14.14
N ILE A 135 -14.07 -9.39 -14.07
CA ILE A 135 -13.26 -9.42 -12.84
C ILE A 135 -12.87 -8.02 -12.40
N HIS A 136 -12.41 -7.15 -13.33
CA HIS A 136 -12.10 -5.76 -13.01
C HIS A 136 -13.34 -5.06 -12.44
N ASP A 137 -14.47 -5.13 -13.14
CA ASP A 137 -15.72 -4.50 -12.71
C ASP A 137 -16.17 -5.02 -11.35
N ALA A 138 -16.13 -6.33 -11.11
CA ALA A 138 -16.46 -6.90 -9.81
C ALA A 138 -15.54 -6.35 -8.70
N SER A 139 -14.23 -6.29 -8.96
CA SER A 139 -13.23 -5.83 -7.98
C SER A 139 -13.29 -4.33 -7.69
N THR A 140 -13.78 -3.50 -8.61
CA THR A 140 -13.81 -2.03 -8.49
C THR A 140 -15.21 -1.45 -8.32
N ARG A 141 -16.25 -2.30 -8.29
CA ARG A 141 -17.67 -1.88 -8.27
C ARG A 141 -18.00 -0.89 -7.16
N ASN A 142 -17.44 -1.11 -5.97
CA ASN A 142 -17.68 -0.30 -4.78
C ASN A 142 -16.59 0.75 -4.53
N ASN A 143 -15.52 0.77 -5.34
CA ASN A 143 -14.42 1.71 -5.18
C ASN A 143 -13.63 1.88 -6.50
N ARG A 144 -14.20 2.65 -7.44
CA ARG A 144 -13.64 2.86 -8.78
C ARG A 144 -12.28 3.57 -8.78
N GLU A 145 -12.03 4.41 -7.77
CA GLU A 145 -10.77 5.15 -7.64
C GLU A 145 -9.65 4.31 -6.99
N GLY A 146 -9.98 3.12 -6.49
CA GLY A 146 -9.05 2.26 -5.78
C GLY A 146 -8.90 2.67 -4.31
N PRO A 147 -7.95 2.10 -3.56
CA PRO A 147 -7.87 2.29 -2.11
C PRO A 147 -7.29 3.67 -1.72
N THR A 148 -8.00 4.74 -2.05
CA THR A 148 -7.56 6.15 -1.93
C THR A 148 -8.47 6.96 -1.02
N THR A 149 -9.74 6.58 -0.88
CA THR A 149 -10.72 7.20 0.01
C THR A 149 -10.61 6.65 1.43
N SER A 150 -10.67 7.53 2.42
CA SER A 150 -10.60 7.16 3.84
C SER A 150 -11.81 6.34 4.29
N LEU A 151 -11.66 5.49 5.30
CA LEU A 151 -12.79 4.77 5.93
C LEU A 151 -13.88 5.73 6.44
N ARG A 152 -13.47 6.90 6.93
CA ARG A 152 -14.38 7.95 7.43
C ARG A 152 -15.28 8.52 6.35
N GLU A 153 -14.83 8.47 5.11
CA GLU A 153 -15.56 8.92 3.93
C GLU A 153 -16.21 7.75 3.17
N GLY A 154 -16.31 6.57 3.80
CA GLY A 154 -16.89 5.37 3.20
C GLY A 154 -15.95 4.60 2.26
N GLY A 155 -14.64 4.87 2.33
CA GLY A 155 -13.60 4.22 1.54
C GLY A 155 -12.98 3.00 2.21
N THR A 156 -11.69 2.77 1.92
CA THR A 156 -10.96 1.54 2.31
C THR A 156 -9.56 1.81 2.87
N LEU A 157 -9.19 3.09 3.00
CA LEU A 157 -7.91 3.58 3.50
C LEU A 157 -8.04 3.98 4.97
N ILE A 158 -7.11 3.54 5.81
CA ILE A 158 -6.98 4.01 7.19
C ILE A 158 -6.09 5.25 7.16
N GLU A 159 -6.62 6.38 7.64
CA GLU A 159 -5.83 7.59 7.84
C GLU A 159 -4.77 7.37 8.92
N TYR A 160 -3.65 8.09 8.84
CA TYR A 160 -2.60 7.90 9.84
C TYR A 160 -3.13 8.20 11.24
N GLU A 161 -3.99 9.20 11.42
CA GLU A 161 -4.53 9.55 12.74
C GLU A 161 -5.42 8.43 13.31
N ASP A 162 -5.87 7.51 12.46
CA ASP A 162 -6.74 6.41 12.80
C ASP A 162 -6.00 5.08 12.96
N GLU A 163 -4.79 4.95 12.40
CA GLU A 163 -4.02 3.69 12.43
C GLU A 163 -3.70 3.23 13.86
N ASP A 164 -3.35 1.96 14.00
CA ASP A 164 -2.83 1.44 15.25
C ASP A 164 -1.47 2.09 15.60
N PRO A 165 -1.31 2.76 16.75
CA PRO A 165 -0.04 3.39 17.13
C PRO A 165 1.15 2.43 17.17
N GLU A 166 0.91 1.12 17.34
CA GLU A 166 1.95 0.10 17.30
C GLU A 166 2.67 0.05 15.95
N ILE A 167 1.96 0.31 14.84
CA ILE A 167 2.54 0.32 13.48
C ILE A 167 3.65 1.36 13.41
N ARG A 168 3.35 2.59 13.83
CA ARG A 168 4.33 3.68 13.83
C ARG A 168 5.45 3.45 14.82
N ARG A 169 5.13 2.95 16.03
CA ARG A 169 6.13 2.64 17.07
C ARG A 169 7.17 1.65 16.54
N VAL A 170 6.74 0.53 15.98
CA VAL A 170 7.65 -0.50 15.44
C VAL A 170 8.38 0.02 14.20
N PHE A 171 7.74 0.82 13.36
CA PHE A 171 8.42 1.44 12.22
C PHE A 171 9.61 2.31 12.64
N LEU A 172 9.43 3.15 13.65
CA LEU A 172 10.50 3.98 14.21
C LEU A 172 11.64 3.13 14.77
N GLU A 173 11.35 2.01 15.42
CA GLU A 173 12.37 1.08 15.91
C GLU A 173 13.17 0.43 14.76
N GLU A 174 12.49 0.00 13.69
CA GLU A 174 13.13 -0.61 12.53
C GLU A 174 13.99 0.40 11.76
N CYS A 175 13.51 1.64 11.58
CA CYS A 175 14.31 2.73 11.03
C CYS A 175 15.56 2.98 11.86
N LYS A 176 15.44 3.05 13.20
CA LYS A 176 16.59 3.21 14.10
C LYS A 176 17.60 2.06 13.97
N LYS A 177 17.14 0.81 13.92
CA LYS A 177 18.01 -0.38 13.72
C LYS A 177 18.79 -0.30 12.41
N ASN A 178 18.15 0.18 11.35
CA ASN A 178 18.73 0.31 10.02
C ASN A 178 19.50 1.63 9.82
N LYS A 179 19.63 2.47 10.85
CA LYS A 179 20.26 3.79 10.79
C LYS A 179 19.60 4.72 9.75
N VAL A 180 18.29 4.59 9.60
CA VAL A 180 17.45 5.42 8.74
C VAL A 180 16.70 6.42 9.60
N GLU A 181 16.70 7.69 9.17
CA GLU A 181 15.86 8.71 9.76
C GLU A 181 14.41 8.52 9.28
N SER A 182 13.47 8.40 10.21
CA SER A 182 12.04 8.41 9.86
C SER A 182 11.62 9.81 9.43
N ARG A 183 11.00 9.91 8.26
CA ARG A 183 10.44 11.14 7.70
C ARG A 183 8.92 11.20 7.78
N MET A 184 8.31 10.30 8.56
CA MET A 184 6.87 10.32 8.78
C MET A 184 6.43 11.66 9.41
N PRO A 185 5.38 12.31 8.89
CA PRO A 185 4.90 13.60 9.42
C PRO A 185 4.43 13.44 10.86
N PRO A 186 4.57 14.46 11.74
CA PRO A 186 4.03 14.42 13.10
C PRO A 186 2.56 14.02 13.10
N ILE A 187 2.13 13.33 14.16
CA ILE A 187 0.79 12.77 14.23
C ILE A 187 0.14 12.95 15.59
N THR A 188 -1.15 13.23 15.57
CA THR A 188 -2.04 13.17 16.72
C THR A 188 -3.10 12.13 16.44
N TYR A 189 -3.10 11.04 17.22
CA TYR A 189 -4.07 9.96 17.06
C TYR A 189 -5.47 10.41 17.48
N ARG A 190 -6.46 10.06 16.66
CA ARG A 190 -7.89 10.21 16.97
C ARG A 190 -8.30 9.17 18.02
N ASN A 191 -9.27 9.54 18.84
CA ASN A 191 -9.81 8.70 19.92
C ASN A 191 -11.26 8.26 19.67
N ASP A 192 -11.93 8.87 18.69
CA ASP A 192 -13.28 8.49 18.32
C ASP A 192 -13.25 7.15 17.53
N PRO A 193 -14.20 6.24 17.82
CA PRO A 193 -14.18 4.90 17.25
C PRO A 193 -14.50 4.93 15.74
N LEU A 194 -13.72 4.16 14.99
CA LEU A 194 -14.00 3.80 13.60
C LEU A 194 -14.59 2.41 13.54
N ILE A 195 -15.86 2.31 13.12
CA ILE A 195 -16.50 1.04 12.84
C ILE A 195 -16.24 0.72 11.37
N VAL A 196 -15.67 -0.46 11.12
CA VAL A 196 -15.46 -0.99 9.77
C VAL A 196 -16.49 -2.10 9.58
N ASP A 197 -17.39 -1.90 8.61
CA ASP A 197 -18.40 -2.89 8.22
C ASP A 197 -17.81 -4.05 7.38
#